data_AF-W0J7I9-F1
#
_entry.id   AF-W0J7I9-F1
#
_cell.length_a   1.000
_cell.length_b   1.000
_cell.length_c   1.000
_cell.angle_alpha   90.00
_cell.angle_beta   90.00
_cell.angle_gamma   90.00
#
_symmetry.space_group_name_H-M   'P 1'
#
loop_
_entity.id
_entity.type
_entity.pdbx_description
1 polymer ?
#
loop_
_entity_poly.entity_id
_entity_poly.type
_entity_poly.pdbx_seq_one_letter_code
_entity_poly.pdbx_strand_id
1 'polypeptide(L)'
;MKPDINLRLLLLNTLTAVVLHGGSATYTWAPEGTEASATQGGAGQWNAAYALWWDGTKIIAAGGNGRDGNRLPFGSATQDATLNFNGKGGTIIKTDIAFFGSNPKPNRTHTLNFAPGSHYTLTSPDLAPWGAISSGALAHIVYNVGKGATLTLGGNGQQIALVTGSDVSAGPGLLFTGGGVVDLRSRTLVRNGSANSRLTIREGTTVNFNDDTLYTAMTGNFAKPLPPVATRIALEDGTLTVNGGRLITGYHAKALALAGPDGRGFGIAVGATPDGAPATLNLVSGEITALGDPRSAGGNDSYAGIAIGLGATNKGGIVNLKGGTLAVTNIRARVAPGGTAILNLDGATVKVSTAESLDSGYSSANATQLQTRLDGFITGFEGTESSHIEIGENGVVFDTTGIGNNAKTTVATIASAIRGKGGLLKKGNNGLRLVRANTYTGTTIIEGGELFIDGKTASVASNITVGSGATLGGTGRVNGKVTLREGATLLPGNDFLRGNDLEWHSGARIGINLTTVLDKPFLHVKNLKKTGSGPFEISVTGAISGQHVIFDVTEKNDFSADDITVTVNDSPAVLLKEGNRIVFKLP
;
A
#
# COMPACT_ATOMS: atom_id res chain seq x y z
N MET A 1 -54.06 18.08 6.87
CA MET A 1 -54.54 17.94 5.48
C MET A 1 -53.64 18.77 4.58
N LYS A 2 -52.76 18.13 3.80
CA LYS A 2 -52.03 18.78 2.69
C LYS A 2 -52.90 18.62 1.43
N PRO A 3 -52.92 19.59 0.49
CA PRO A 3 -53.80 19.48 -0.67
C PRO A 3 -53.21 18.50 -1.68
N ASP A 4 -54.00 17.50 -2.05
CA ASP A 4 -53.79 16.71 -3.27
C ASP A 4 -54.13 17.56 -4.48
N ILE A 5 -53.12 17.92 -5.28
CA ILE A 5 -53.33 18.58 -6.57
C ILE A 5 -53.55 17.47 -7.61
N ASN A 6 -54.82 17.19 -7.91
CA ASN A 6 -55.23 16.39 -9.07
C ASN A 6 -55.30 17.28 -10.32
N LEU A 7 -54.21 17.30 -11.12
CA LEU A 7 -54.22 17.95 -12.42
C LEU A 7 -54.67 16.95 -13.50
N ARG A 8 -55.90 17.09 -14.00
CA ARG A 8 -56.34 16.43 -15.25
C ARG A 8 -55.82 17.24 -16.43
N LEU A 9 -54.87 16.71 -17.20
CA LEU A 9 -54.39 17.35 -18.43
C LEU A 9 -54.89 16.59 -19.66
N LEU A 10 -55.63 17.33 -20.50
CA LEU A 10 -56.20 16.96 -21.79
C LEU A 10 -55.09 16.67 -22.81
N LEU A 11 -55.33 15.72 -23.73
CA LEU A 11 -54.37 15.30 -24.76
C LEU A 11 -53.88 16.48 -25.63
N LEU A 12 -52.59 16.76 -25.56
CA LEU A 12 -51.82 17.39 -26.63
C LEU A 12 -50.53 16.59 -26.84
N ASN A 13 -50.32 16.12 -28.07
CA ASN A 13 -49.08 15.49 -28.50
C ASN A 13 -47.99 16.56 -28.51
N THR A 14 -46.83 16.22 -27.95
CA THR A 14 -45.65 17.07 -27.66
C THR A 14 -45.81 18.00 -26.46
N LEU A 15 -45.68 17.43 -25.25
CA LEU A 15 -45.39 18.18 -24.04
C LEU A 15 -44.06 17.67 -23.45
N THR A 16 -43.02 18.50 -23.53
CA THR A 16 -41.79 18.32 -22.74
C THR A 16 -42.15 18.63 -21.29
N ALA A 17 -42.47 17.60 -20.50
CA ALA A 17 -42.70 17.77 -19.07
C ALA A 17 -41.35 18.08 -18.39
N VAL A 18 -41.10 19.36 -18.12
CA VAL A 18 -40.01 19.80 -17.25
C VAL A 18 -40.49 19.62 -15.81
N VAL A 19 -40.12 18.53 -15.16
CA VAL A 19 -40.39 18.36 -13.72
C VAL A 19 -39.24 18.97 -12.93
N LEU A 20 -39.38 20.26 -12.60
CA LEU A 20 -38.55 20.93 -11.60
C LEU A 20 -38.88 20.35 -10.22
N HIS A 21 -38.05 19.44 -9.71
CA HIS A 21 -38.20 18.93 -8.34
C HIS A 21 -37.57 19.91 -7.35
N GLY A 22 -38.39 20.46 -6.44
CA GLY A 22 -37.99 21.35 -5.34
C GLY A 22 -37.63 20.64 -4.03
N GLY A 23 -37.34 19.34 -4.03
CA GLY A 23 -37.03 18.52 -2.83
C GLY A 23 -36.02 17.41 -3.12
N SER A 24 -35.42 16.81 -2.07
CA SER A 24 -34.56 15.61 -2.21
C SER A 24 -35.28 14.56 -3.07
N ALA A 25 -34.63 14.13 -4.16
CA ALA A 25 -35.25 13.25 -5.13
C ALA A 25 -34.81 11.79 -4.88
N THR A 26 -35.82 10.92 -4.74
CA THR A 26 -35.62 9.46 -4.71
C THR A 26 -36.16 8.87 -5.99
N TYR A 27 -35.29 8.22 -6.75
CA TYR A 27 -35.63 7.50 -7.97
C TYR A 27 -35.61 6.00 -7.67
N THR A 28 -36.63 5.26 -8.09
CA THR A 28 -36.72 3.82 -7.82
C THR A 28 -36.82 3.03 -9.12
N TRP A 29 -36.01 1.99 -9.23
CA TRP A 29 -35.98 1.02 -10.32
C TRP A 29 -36.44 -0.34 -9.81
N ALA A 30 -37.53 -0.89 -10.37
CA ALA A 30 -38.08 -2.20 -9.99
C ALA A 30 -38.38 -3.02 -11.26
N PRO A 31 -37.95 -4.30 -11.34
CA PRO A 31 -38.04 -5.09 -12.57
C PRO A 31 -39.37 -5.85 -12.72
N GLU A 32 -40.17 -6.04 -11.66
CA GLU A 32 -41.34 -6.93 -11.71
C GLU A 32 -42.68 -6.25 -12.04
N GLY A 33 -42.70 -4.92 -12.25
CA GLY A 33 -43.86 -4.25 -12.86
C GLY A 33 -45.22 -4.35 -12.16
N THR A 34 -45.32 -4.81 -10.90
CA THR A 34 -46.61 -5.02 -10.21
C THR A 34 -47.12 -3.85 -9.36
N GLU A 35 -46.97 -2.60 -9.82
CA GLU A 35 -47.67 -1.42 -9.25
C GLU A 35 -48.09 -0.48 -10.39
N ALA A 36 -49.32 0.07 -10.32
CA ALA A 36 -50.04 0.77 -11.41
C ALA A 36 -49.49 2.16 -11.82
N SER A 37 -48.19 2.40 -11.63
CA SER A 37 -47.45 3.59 -12.06
C SER A 37 -46.02 3.26 -12.53
N ALA A 38 -45.74 1.98 -12.81
CA ALA A 38 -44.43 1.51 -13.27
C ALA A 38 -44.28 1.57 -14.80
N THR A 39 -43.21 2.21 -15.27
CA THR A 39 -42.62 1.99 -16.60
C THR A 39 -41.15 1.55 -16.48
N GLN A 40 -41.01 0.23 -16.57
CA GLN A 40 -39.88 -0.65 -16.96
C GLN A 40 -38.55 -0.68 -16.17
N GLY A 41 -38.18 -1.90 -15.76
CA GLY A 41 -36.84 -2.30 -15.35
C GLY A 41 -36.35 -3.52 -16.16
N GLY A 42 -35.22 -3.33 -16.86
CA GLY A 42 -34.46 -4.28 -17.68
C GLY A 42 -33.08 -3.68 -18.01
N ALA A 43 -32.31 -4.27 -18.94
CA ALA A 43 -31.10 -3.61 -19.44
C ALA A 43 -31.45 -2.25 -20.07
N GLY A 44 -30.63 -1.21 -19.85
CA GLY A 44 -30.95 0.15 -20.28
C GLY A 44 -29.73 0.98 -20.68
N GLN A 45 -29.92 1.91 -21.64
CA GLN A 45 -28.90 2.87 -22.08
C GLN A 45 -29.15 4.26 -21.47
N TRP A 46 -28.08 4.96 -21.09
CA TRP A 46 -28.12 6.31 -20.52
C TRP A 46 -27.28 7.29 -21.37
N ASN A 47 -27.96 8.23 -22.05
CA ASN A 47 -27.37 9.22 -22.97
C ASN A 47 -27.58 10.68 -22.50
N ALA A 48 -26.53 11.51 -22.55
CA ALA A 48 -26.59 12.93 -22.16
C ALA A 48 -27.05 13.89 -23.26
N ALA A 49 -27.24 13.44 -24.51
CA ALA A 49 -27.84 14.28 -25.56
C ALA A 49 -29.25 14.78 -25.19
N TYR A 50 -29.90 14.15 -24.22
CA TYR A 50 -31.25 14.51 -23.80
C TYR A 50 -31.55 14.17 -22.32
N ALA A 51 -30.55 13.65 -21.60
CA ALA A 51 -30.69 12.94 -20.33
C ALA A 51 -31.94 12.04 -20.31
N LEU A 52 -32.02 11.11 -21.27
CA LEU A 52 -33.15 10.19 -21.39
C LEU A 52 -32.71 8.81 -20.92
N TRP A 53 -33.60 8.12 -20.19
CA TRP A 53 -33.52 6.68 -19.97
C TRP A 53 -34.36 6.00 -21.07
N TRP A 54 -33.77 5.05 -21.80
CA TRP A 54 -34.41 4.34 -22.91
C TRP A 54 -34.62 2.87 -22.54
N ASP A 55 -35.90 2.46 -22.47
CA ASP A 55 -36.34 1.07 -22.17
C ASP A 55 -36.67 0.25 -23.43
N GLY A 56 -36.42 0.80 -24.62
CA GLY A 56 -36.74 0.15 -25.89
C GLY A 56 -38.18 0.35 -26.38
N THR A 57 -39.07 1.01 -25.62
CA THR A 57 -40.46 1.29 -26.07
C THR A 57 -40.95 2.73 -25.79
N LYS A 58 -40.44 3.43 -24.77
CA LYS A 58 -40.70 4.87 -24.55
C LYS A 58 -39.53 5.59 -23.84
N ILE A 59 -39.53 6.91 -23.98
CA ILE A 59 -38.51 7.85 -23.47
C ILE A 59 -38.94 8.38 -22.09
N ILE A 60 -38.09 8.26 -21.07
CA ILE A 60 -38.25 9.01 -19.79
C ILE A 60 -37.13 10.05 -19.69
N ALA A 61 -37.51 11.34 -19.68
CA ALA A 61 -36.59 12.47 -19.68
C ALA A 61 -36.19 12.93 -18.27
N ALA A 62 -34.89 13.08 -18.07
CA ALA A 62 -34.22 13.70 -16.95
C ALA A 62 -33.26 14.81 -17.44
N GLY A 63 -33.68 15.65 -18.40
CA GLY A 63 -33.12 16.99 -18.62
C GLY A 63 -31.94 17.17 -19.62
N GLY A 64 -32.25 17.76 -20.78
CA GLY A 64 -31.48 18.84 -21.44
C GLY A 64 -30.01 18.62 -21.84
N ASN A 65 -29.78 18.61 -23.16
CA ASN A 65 -28.48 18.75 -23.81
C ASN A 65 -27.86 20.12 -23.50
N GLY A 66 -26.66 20.17 -22.91
CA GLY A 66 -25.96 21.41 -22.60
C GLY A 66 -24.46 21.29 -22.82
N ARG A 67 -23.99 21.55 -24.05
CA ARG A 67 -22.56 21.68 -24.39
C ARG A 67 -21.90 22.92 -23.74
N ASP A 68 -22.68 23.80 -23.11
CA ASP A 68 -22.20 25.07 -22.56
C ASP A 68 -22.50 25.15 -21.05
N GLY A 69 -21.56 24.70 -20.20
CA GLY A 69 -21.54 25.01 -18.76
C GLY A 69 -22.74 24.57 -17.90
N ASN A 70 -23.76 23.94 -18.48
CA ASN A 70 -25.06 23.70 -17.87
C ASN A 70 -25.49 22.24 -18.10
N ARG A 71 -24.60 21.29 -17.78
CA ARG A 71 -24.97 19.87 -17.69
C ARG A 71 -25.89 19.72 -16.48
N LEU A 72 -27.16 19.37 -16.70
CA LEU A 72 -28.14 19.24 -15.62
C LEU A 72 -27.76 18.03 -14.74
N PRO A 73 -27.46 18.24 -13.45
CA PRO A 73 -27.10 17.15 -12.57
C PRO A 73 -28.32 16.27 -12.23
N PHE A 74 -28.07 15.02 -11.86
CA PHE A 74 -29.03 14.24 -11.09
C PHE A 74 -29.17 14.89 -9.71
N GLY A 75 -30.35 15.47 -9.46
CA GLY A 75 -30.61 16.32 -8.30
C GLY A 75 -30.36 17.81 -8.59
N SER A 76 -30.87 18.69 -7.72
CA SER A 76 -30.63 20.13 -7.86
C SER A 76 -29.26 20.53 -7.30
N ALA A 77 -28.81 21.76 -7.60
CA ALA A 77 -27.62 22.39 -7.02
C ALA A 77 -27.58 22.40 -5.48
N THR A 78 -28.70 22.11 -4.82
CA THR A 78 -28.90 22.31 -3.38
C THR A 78 -29.32 21.04 -2.65
N GLN A 79 -29.44 19.87 -3.29
CA GLN A 79 -30.09 18.68 -2.71
C GLN A 79 -29.37 17.35 -3.00
N ASP A 80 -29.54 16.39 -2.09
CA ASP A 80 -29.07 15.01 -2.26
C ASP A 80 -29.92 14.25 -3.28
N ALA A 81 -29.32 13.28 -3.97
CA ALA A 81 -30.02 12.41 -4.92
C ALA A 81 -29.82 10.96 -4.53
N THR A 82 -30.92 10.19 -4.43
CA THR A 82 -30.87 8.75 -4.19
C THR A 82 -31.47 8.00 -5.38
N LEU A 83 -30.72 7.05 -5.92
CA LEU A 83 -31.16 6.15 -6.98
C LEU A 83 -31.18 4.72 -6.44
N ASN A 84 -32.37 4.14 -6.33
CA ASN A 84 -32.60 2.78 -5.83
C ASN A 84 -32.75 1.80 -6.99
N PHE A 85 -31.90 0.78 -7.00
CA PHE A 85 -31.92 -0.37 -7.89
C PHE A 85 -32.46 -1.58 -7.14
N ASN A 86 -33.79 -1.73 -7.12
CA ASN A 86 -34.51 -2.70 -6.28
C ASN A 86 -34.73 -4.07 -6.94
N GLY A 87 -34.30 -4.26 -8.18
CA GLY A 87 -34.43 -5.54 -8.85
C GLY A 87 -33.29 -6.51 -8.60
N LYS A 88 -33.48 -7.75 -9.09
CA LYS A 88 -32.52 -8.85 -8.95
C LYS A 88 -31.22 -8.64 -9.73
N GLY A 89 -31.18 -7.72 -10.70
CA GLY A 89 -29.98 -7.40 -11.47
C GLY A 89 -30.26 -6.81 -12.84
N GLY A 90 -29.21 -6.44 -13.57
CA GLY A 90 -29.31 -5.89 -14.93
C GLY A 90 -28.04 -5.19 -15.40
N THR A 91 -27.97 -4.86 -16.69
CA THR A 91 -26.86 -4.09 -17.28
C THR A 91 -27.27 -2.65 -17.55
N ILE A 92 -26.50 -1.71 -17.03
CA ILE A 92 -26.65 -0.28 -17.22
C ILE A 92 -25.51 0.18 -18.13
N ILE A 93 -25.85 0.68 -19.32
CA ILE A 93 -24.87 1.14 -20.30
C ILE A 93 -24.83 2.67 -20.30
N LYS A 94 -23.65 3.24 -20.01
CA LYS A 94 -23.38 4.67 -20.01
C LYS A 94 -22.81 5.13 -21.33
N THR A 95 -23.55 5.93 -22.08
CA THR A 95 -23.07 6.48 -23.35
C THR A 95 -22.48 7.89 -23.21
N ASP A 96 -22.58 8.52 -22.03
CA ASP A 96 -21.98 9.82 -21.68
C ASP A 96 -21.82 9.95 -20.14
N ILE A 97 -21.22 11.06 -19.70
CA ILE A 97 -20.96 11.40 -18.29
C ILE A 97 -22.27 11.70 -17.56
N ALA A 98 -22.54 10.97 -16.48
CA ALA A 98 -23.46 11.37 -15.41
C ALA A 98 -22.80 12.43 -14.54
N PHE A 99 -23.49 13.55 -14.31
CA PHE A 99 -23.10 14.50 -13.28
C PHE A 99 -24.08 14.43 -12.11
N PHE A 100 -23.55 14.29 -10.89
CA PHE A 100 -24.28 14.37 -9.64
C PHE A 100 -23.89 15.67 -8.90
N GLY A 101 -24.85 16.57 -8.72
CA GLY A 101 -24.66 17.90 -8.10
C GLY A 101 -24.00 18.99 -8.98
N SER A 102 -24.04 20.25 -8.53
CA SER A 102 -23.39 21.41 -9.18
C SER A 102 -22.48 22.22 -8.23
N ASN A 103 -21.67 23.13 -8.78
CA ASN A 103 -20.86 24.13 -8.05
C ASN A 103 -21.78 25.33 -7.63
N PRO A 104 -21.66 26.01 -6.45
CA PRO A 104 -20.56 26.00 -5.48
C PRO A 104 -20.89 25.87 -3.96
N LYS A 105 -21.95 25.17 -3.50
CA LYS A 105 -22.26 25.02 -2.04
C LYS A 105 -23.10 23.77 -1.68
N PRO A 106 -23.13 23.29 -0.40
CA PRO A 106 -22.09 22.62 0.41
C PRO A 106 -22.06 21.07 0.20
N ASN A 107 -21.20 20.33 0.90
CA ASN A 107 -21.01 18.86 0.82
C ASN A 107 -22.33 18.06 0.72
N ARG A 108 -22.64 17.52 -0.47
CA ARG A 108 -23.83 16.69 -0.72
C ARG A 108 -23.46 15.23 -0.88
N THR A 109 -24.38 14.35 -0.52
CA THR A 109 -24.20 12.90 -0.63
C THR A 109 -25.19 12.36 -1.65
N HIS A 110 -24.69 11.89 -2.79
CA HIS A 110 -25.50 11.21 -3.79
C HIS A 110 -25.33 9.71 -3.66
N THR A 111 -26.44 8.98 -3.58
CA THR A 111 -26.43 7.57 -3.25
C THR A 111 -27.01 6.74 -4.38
N LEU A 112 -26.27 5.74 -4.83
CA LEU A 112 -26.74 4.66 -5.67
C LEU A 112 -26.91 3.43 -4.78
N ASN A 113 -28.16 3.07 -4.50
CA ASN A 113 -28.54 1.94 -3.68
C ASN A 113 -28.81 0.73 -4.56
N PHE A 114 -28.09 -0.37 -4.35
CA PHE A 114 -28.34 -1.65 -4.99
C PHE A 114 -28.91 -2.61 -3.94
N ALA A 115 -30.10 -3.15 -4.19
CA ALA A 115 -30.79 -3.98 -3.22
C ALA A 115 -30.00 -5.24 -2.84
N PRO A 116 -30.15 -5.75 -1.61
CA PRO A 116 -29.53 -7.01 -1.19
C PRO A 116 -29.79 -8.15 -2.19
N GLY A 117 -28.77 -8.95 -2.46
CA GLY A 117 -28.84 -10.08 -3.41
C GLY A 117 -28.97 -9.70 -4.89
N SER A 118 -28.84 -8.42 -5.25
CA SER A 118 -28.95 -7.98 -6.65
C SER A 118 -27.64 -8.04 -7.42
N HIS A 119 -27.67 -8.22 -8.74
CA HIS A 119 -26.47 -8.32 -9.57
C HIS A 119 -26.51 -7.35 -10.75
N TYR A 120 -25.85 -6.19 -10.61
CA TYR A 120 -25.79 -5.19 -11.67
C TYR A 120 -24.43 -5.11 -12.33
N THR A 121 -24.44 -4.78 -13.61
CA THR A 121 -23.24 -4.38 -14.36
C THR A 121 -23.42 -2.97 -14.86
N LEU A 122 -22.42 -2.11 -14.65
CA LEU A 122 -22.38 -0.76 -15.18
C LEU A 122 -21.18 -0.64 -16.13
N THR A 123 -21.45 -0.28 -17.39
CA THR A 123 -20.47 -0.30 -18.49
C THR A 123 -20.64 0.89 -19.44
N SER A 124 -19.84 1.01 -20.50
CA SER A 124 -19.93 2.05 -21.55
C SER A 124 -19.65 1.48 -22.95
N PRO A 125 -20.22 2.00 -24.05
CA PRO A 125 -19.90 1.52 -25.39
C PRO A 125 -18.41 1.70 -25.75
N ASP A 126 -17.85 0.78 -26.54
CA ASP A 126 -16.42 0.67 -26.90
C ASP A 126 -15.79 1.90 -27.59
N LEU A 127 -16.60 2.85 -28.09
CA LEU A 127 -16.17 3.96 -28.95
C LEU A 127 -16.53 5.35 -28.43
N ALA A 128 -17.20 5.46 -27.29
CA ALA A 128 -17.51 6.77 -26.69
C ALA A 128 -16.42 7.09 -25.66
N PRO A 129 -15.74 8.26 -25.75
CA PRO A 129 -14.50 8.42 -25.02
C PRO A 129 -14.66 8.44 -23.50
N TRP A 130 -15.86 8.61 -22.90
CA TRP A 130 -16.00 8.67 -21.43
C TRP A 130 -17.39 8.30 -20.89
N GLY A 131 -17.75 7.02 -20.82
CA GLY A 131 -18.79 6.59 -19.88
C GLY A 131 -18.30 6.86 -18.46
N ALA A 132 -18.83 7.90 -17.81
CA ALA A 132 -18.39 8.26 -16.47
C ALA A 132 -19.58 8.52 -15.54
N ILE A 133 -19.39 8.23 -14.26
CA ILE A 133 -20.19 8.79 -13.18
C ILE A 133 -19.30 9.78 -12.44
N SER A 134 -19.66 11.06 -12.52
CA SER A 134 -18.92 12.16 -11.92
C SER A 134 -19.77 12.90 -10.90
N SER A 135 -19.16 13.40 -9.83
CA SER A 135 -19.80 14.39 -8.96
C SER A 135 -19.27 15.81 -9.21
N GLY A 136 -20.02 16.80 -8.73
CA GLY A 136 -19.54 18.19 -8.62
C GLY A 136 -18.41 18.34 -7.59
N ALA A 137 -17.73 19.50 -7.60
CA ALA A 137 -16.49 19.76 -6.85
C ALA A 137 -16.52 19.44 -5.34
N LEU A 138 -17.70 19.53 -4.70
CA LEU A 138 -17.92 19.31 -3.26
C LEU A 138 -18.81 18.08 -2.96
N ALA A 139 -19.19 17.29 -3.96
CA ALA A 139 -20.17 16.23 -3.79
C ALA A 139 -19.52 14.85 -3.58
N HIS A 140 -20.11 14.08 -2.67
CA HIS A 140 -19.76 12.72 -2.32
C HIS A 140 -20.63 11.75 -3.14
N ILE A 141 -20.06 10.64 -3.58
CA ILE A 141 -20.83 9.54 -4.20
C ILE A 141 -20.75 8.31 -3.32
N VAL A 142 -21.91 7.77 -2.97
CA VAL A 142 -22.08 6.55 -2.21
C VAL A 142 -22.64 5.47 -3.12
N TYR A 143 -21.93 4.36 -3.23
CA TYR A 143 -22.39 3.12 -3.82
C TYR A 143 -22.73 2.18 -2.66
N ASN A 144 -24.01 2.14 -2.31
CA ASN A 144 -24.53 1.26 -1.28
C ASN A 144 -24.96 -0.05 -1.92
N VAL A 145 -24.08 -1.05 -1.88
CA VAL A 145 -24.28 -2.36 -2.47
C VAL A 145 -24.68 -3.31 -1.35
N GLY A 146 -25.98 -3.63 -1.29
CA GLY A 146 -26.54 -4.42 -0.20
C GLY A 146 -25.91 -5.81 -0.05
N LYS A 147 -26.02 -6.39 1.14
CA LYS A 147 -25.48 -7.73 1.44
C LYS A 147 -25.89 -8.76 0.39
N GLY A 148 -24.91 -9.54 -0.08
CA GLY A 148 -25.11 -10.56 -1.13
C GLY A 148 -25.30 -10.00 -2.54
N ALA A 149 -25.34 -8.67 -2.72
CA ALA A 149 -25.39 -8.06 -4.03
C ALA A 149 -23.98 -7.95 -4.65
N THR A 150 -23.95 -7.80 -5.98
CA THR A 150 -22.73 -7.55 -6.76
C THR A 150 -22.96 -6.38 -7.71
N LEU A 151 -22.07 -5.39 -7.67
CA LEU A 151 -21.96 -4.33 -8.66
C LEU A 151 -20.67 -4.53 -9.47
N THR A 152 -20.82 -4.93 -10.73
CA THR A 152 -19.70 -5.01 -11.68
C THR A 152 -19.53 -3.68 -12.40
N LEU A 153 -18.29 -3.20 -12.50
CA LEU A 153 -17.92 -1.99 -13.22
C LEU A 153 -16.98 -2.37 -14.38
N GLY A 154 -17.31 -1.94 -15.61
CA GLY A 154 -16.50 -2.19 -16.81
C GLY A 154 -16.46 -3.66 -17.27
N GLY A 155 -15.41 -4.03 -18.02
CA GLY A 155 -15.22 -5.36 -18.60
C GLY A 155 -15.57 -5.44 -20.10
N ASN A 156 -15.24 -6.56 -20.77
CA ASN A 156 -15.52 -6.82 -22.19
C ASN A 156 -15.01 -5.75 -23.18
N GLY A 157 -13.87 -5.10 -22.89
CA GLY A 157 -13.30 -4.04 -23.74
C GLY A 157 -13.82 -2.63 -23.44
N GLN A 158 -14.81 -2.51 -22.55
CA GLN A 158 -15.55 -1.29 -22.28
C GLN A 158 -15.03 -0.50 -21.07
N GLN A 159 -14.88 0.81 -21.23
CA GLN A 159 -14.31 1.71 -20.23
C GLN A 159 -15.40 2.33 -19.35
N ILE A 160 -15.18 2.39 -18.03
CA ILE A 160 -16.00 3.24 -17.16
C ILE A 160 -15.16 4.01 -16.16
N ALA A 161 -15.51 5.28 -15.94
CA ALA A 161 -14.87 6.13 -14.95
C ALA A 161 -15.79 6.46 -13.78
N LEU A 162 -15.32 6.26 -12.55
CA LEU A 162 -15.94 6.82 -11.35
C LEU A 162 -15.11 8.01 -10.88
N VAL A 163 -15.72 9.18 -10.79
CA VAL A 163 -14.99 10.44 -10.59
C VAL A 163 -15.68 11.28 -9.51
N THR A 164 -14.92 11.79 -8.55
CA THR A 164 -15.44 12.66 -7.49
C THR A 164 -14.69 13.98 -7.42
N GLY A 165 -15.37 15.08 -7.09
CA GLY A 165 -14.86 16.45 -7.13
C GLY A 165 -13.58 16.78 -6.32
N SER A 166 -12.99 17.95 -6.61
CA SER A 166 -11.65 18.38 -6.15
C SER A 166 -11.57 19.03 -4.75
N ASP A 167 -12.68 19.44 -4.15
CA ASP A 167 -12.65 20.39 -3.01
C ASP A 167 -13.43 19.93 -1.78
N VAL A 168 -13.84 18.66 -1.71
CA VAL A 168 -14.61 18.09 -0.60
C VAL A 168 -13.92 18.37 0.76
N SER A 169 -14.57 19.15 1.62
CA SER A 169 -13.89 19.75 2.79
C SER A 169 -13.67 18.79 3.98
N ALA A 170 -14.38 17.66 4.05
CA ALA A 170 -14.13 16.57 4.98
C ALA A 170 -14.99 15.33 4.63
N GLY A 171 -14.41 14.13 4.67
CA GLY A 171 -15.15 12.86 4.53
C GLY A 171 -14.86 12.05 3.26
N PRO A 172 -15.56 10.91 3.04
CA PRO A 172 -15.33 10.05 1.89
C PRO A 172 -15.83 10.71 0.62
N GLY A 173 -14.95 11.04 -0.33
CA GLY A 173 -15.39 11.57 -1.63
C GLY A 173 -16.12 10.49 -2.43
N LEU A 174 -15.60 9.27 -2.36
CA LEU A 174 -16.19 8.05 -2.90
C LEU A 174 -16.37 7.03 -1.76
N LEU A 175 -17.54 6.45 -1.61
CA LEU A 175 -17.86 5.47 -0.57
C LEU A 175 -18.47 4.20 -1.18
N PHE A 176 -17.89 3.04 -0.87
CA PHE A 176 -18.51 1.74 -1.06
C PHE A 176 -18.96 1.17 0.29
N THR A 177 -20.23 0.80 0.39
CA THR A 177 -20.90 0.42 1.66
C THR A 177 -22.01 -0.61 1.40
N GLY A 178 -22.65 -1.14 2.45
CA GLY A 178 -23.81 -2.03 2.33
C GLY A 178 -23.55 -3.54 2.43
N GLY A 179 -22.28 -3.96 2.43
CA GLY A 179 -21.88 -5.35 2.70
C GLY A 179 -21.91 -6.30 1.50
N GLY A 180 -22.09 -5.77 0.29
CA GLY A 180 -22.00 -6.50 -0.97
C GLY A 180 -20.60 -6.46 -1.59
N VAL A 181 -20.53 -6.83 -2.87
CA VAL A 181 -19.28 -6.89 -3.65
C VAL A 181 -19.30 -5.86 -4.77
N VAL A 182 -18.22 -5.11 -4.93
CA VAL A 182 -17.95 -4.23 -6.06
C VAL A 182 -16.78 -4.81 -6.86
N ASP A 183 -17.05 -5.21 -8.10
CA ASP A 183 -16.08 -5.89 -8.96
C ASP A 183 -15.65 -4.95 -10.10
N LEU A 184 -14.45 -4.37 -9.99
CA LEU A 184 -13.89 -3.49 -11.01
C LEU A 184 -13.12 -4.34 -12.00
N ARG A 185 -13.58 -4.36 -13.26
CA ARG A 185 -12.95 -5.13 -14.34
C ARG A 185 -12.15 -4.25 -15.28
N SER A 186 -11.47 -4.86 -16.25
CA SER A 186 -10.61 -4.20 -17.23
C SER A 186 -11.15 -2.87 -17.72
N ARG A 187 -10.29 -1.86 -17.79
CA ARG A 187 -10.59 -0.48 -18.22
C ARG A 187 -11.53 0.29 -17.29
N THR A 188 -11.69 -0.15 -16.04
CA THR A 188 -12.31 0.68 -15.00
C THR A 188 -11.30 1.65 -14.42
N LEU A 189 -11.66 2.93 -14.45
CA LEU A 189 -10.89 4.03 -13.90
C LEU A 189 -11.62 4.62 -12.70
N VAL A 190 -10.99 4.64 -11.53
CA VAL A 190 -11.52 5.32 -10.35
C VAL A 190 -10.62 6.51 -10.03
N ARG A 191 -11.22 7.70 -9.98
CA ARG A 191 -10.55 8.94 -9.64
C ARG A 191 -11.24 9.63 -8.48
N ASN A 192 -10.43 10.04 -7.52
CA ASN A 192 -10.88 10.82 -6.40
C ASN A 192 -10.09 12.12 -6.36
N GLY A 193 -10.80 13.25 -6.49
CA GLY A 193 -10.18 14.52 -6.88
C GLY A 193 -9.67 15.41 -5.76
N SER A 194 -10.08 15.18 -4.52
CA SER A 194 -9.75 16.10 -3.45
C SER A 194 -8.65 15.55 -2.54
N ALA A 195 -7.66 16.41 -2.25
CA ALA A 195 -6.63 16.17 -1.24
C ALA A 195 -7.23 15.87 0.15
N ASN A 196 -8.46 16.31 0.41
CA ASN A 196 -9.17 16.14 1.67
C ASN A 196 -10.21 15.01 1.63
N SER A 197 -10.48 14.48 0.45
CA SER A 197 -11.33 13.30 0.26
C SER A 197 -10.52 12.00 0.30
N ARG A 198 -11.24 10.89 0.33
CA ARG A 198 -10.71 9.53 0.26
C ARG A 198 -11.73 8.63 -0.41
N LEU A 199 -11.26 7.54 -1.00
CA LEU A 199 -12.07 6.35 -1.23
C LEU A 199 -12.25 5.64 0.13
N THR A 200 -13.49 5.43 0.55
CA THR A 200 -13.80 4.65 1.75
C THR A 200 -14.53 3.37 1.40
N ILE A 201 -14.17 2.28 2.10
CA ILE A 201 -14.83 0.97 1.99
C ILE A 201 -15.20 0.53 3.40
N ARG A 202 -16.47 0.22 3.65
CA ARG A 202 -16.97 -0.09 5.00
C ARG A 202 -18.16 -1.05 5.03
N GLU A 203 -18.64 -1.37 6.23
CA GLU A 203 -19.83 -2.19 6.49
C GLU A 203 -19.75 -3.59 5.86
N GLY A 204 -18.57 -4.22 5.91
CA GLY A 204 -18.30 -5.54 5.33
C GLY A 204 -18.22 -5.56 3.81
N THR A 205 -18.24 -4.40 3.14
CA THR A 205 -18.21 -4.32 1.68
C THR A 205 -16.86 -4.78 1.15
N THR A 206 -16.87 -5.53 0.05
CA THR A 206 -15.66 -5.99 -0.66
C THR A 206 -15.52 -5.26 -1.98
N VAL A 207 -14.33 -4.74 -2.28
CA VAL A 207 -14.01 -4.08 -3.55
C VAL A 207 -12.82 -4.77 -4.19
N ASN A 208 -12.99 -5.24 -5.42
CA ASN A 208 -11.97 -5.94 -6.19
C ASN A 208 -11.47 -5.07 -7.34
N PHE A 209 -10.18 -4.77 -7.36
CA PHE A 209 -9.47 -4.15 -8.48
C PHE A 209 -8.77 -5.25 -9.28
N ASN A 210 -9.39 -5.68 -10.38
CA ASN A 210 -8.84 -6.71 -11.27
C ASN A 210 -7.87 -6.11 -12.31
N ASP A 211 -7.36 -6.94 -13.22
CA ASP A 211 -6.51 -6.54 -14.35
C ASP A 211 -7.02 -5.28 -15.07
N ASP A 212 -6.10 -4.42 -15.49
CA ASP A 212 -6.36 -3.18 -16.23
C ASP A 212 -7.31 -2.18 -15.52
N THR A 213 -7.43 -2.27 -14.20
CA THR A 213 -8.08 -1.23 -13.38
C THR A 213 -7.08 -0.23 -12.84
N LEU A 214 -7.50 1.04 -12.72
CA LEU A 214 -6.65 2.11 -12.19
C LEU A 214 -7.38 2.93 -11.12
N TYR A 215 -6.77 3.07 -9.95
CA TYR A 215 -7.09 4.12 -8.99
C TYR A 215 -6.01 5.20 -9.00
N THR A 216 -6.40 6.47 -9.15
CA THR A 216 -5.46 7.61 -9.12
C THR A 216 -6.17 8.90 -8.74
N ALA A 217 -5.41 9.95 -8.42
CA ALA A 217 -5.97 11.28 -8.23
C ALA A 217 -6.55 11.87 -9.54
N MET A 218 -7.46 12.84 -9.44
CA MET A 218 -7.80 13.67 -10.61
C MET A 218 -6.70 14.70 -10.89
N THR A 219 -6.28 14.77 -12.15
CA THR A 219 -5.61 15.95 -12.69
C THR A 219 -6.67 16.82 -13.37
N GLY A 220 -6.55 18.14 -13.30
CA GLY A 220 -7.52 19.09 -13.88
C GLY A 220 -7.72 19.00 -15.41
N ASN A 221 -7.07 18.03 -16.08
CA ASN A 221 -7.25 17.74 -17.50
C ASN A 221 -7.17 16.22 -17.75
N PHE A 222 -8.23 15.62 -18.29
CA PHE A 222 -8.31 14.19 -18.60
C PHE A 222 -7.20 13.70 -19.56
N ALA A 223 -6.58 14.61 -20.33
CA ALA A 223 -5.66 14.31 -21.43
C ALA A 223 -4.16 14.49 -21.12
N LYS A 224 -3.76 14.92 -19.91
CA LYS A 224 -2.33 15.06 -19.56
C LYS A 224 -1.95 14.20 -18.34
N PRO A 225 -0.97 13.28 -18.46
CA PRO A 225 -0.34 12.66 -17.31
C PRO A 225 0.56 13.70 -16.62
N LEU A 226 0.15 14.14 -15.44
CA LEU A 226 0.94 14.91 -14.48
C LEU A 226 0.96 14.10 -13.17
N PRO A 227 1.94 14.31 -12.26
CA PRO A 227 2.28 13.31 -11.24
C PRO A 227 1.08 12.93 -10.32
N PRO A 228 0.94 11.63 -9.99
CA PRO A 228 -0.30 11.02 -9.49
C PRO A 228 -0.42 11.08 -7.97
N VAL A 229 -0.82 12.21 -7.39
CA VAL A 229 -0.75 12.32 -5.92
C VAL A 229 -1.62 13.44 -5.36
N ALA A 230 -2.84 13.02 -4.96
CA ALA A 230 -3.80 13.76 -4.15
C ALA A 230 -4.97 12.85 -3.71
N THR A 231 -4.70 11.57 -3.44
CA THR A 231 -5.77 10.63 -3.15
C THR A 231 -5.38 9.62 -2.10
N ARG A 232 -6.36 9.17 -1.31
CA ARG A 232 -6.19 8.29 -0.16
C ARG A 232 -7.26 7.21 -0.17
N ILE A 233 -7.00 6.09 0.50
CA ILE A 233 -7.97 5.02 0.72
C ILE A 233 -8.11 4.79 2.22
N ALA A 234 -9.34 4.66 2.72
CA ALA A 234 -9.61 4.25 4.09
C ALA A 234 -10.55 3.04 4.12
N LEU A 235 -10.13 1.98 4.78
CA LEU A 235 -10.92 0.78 5.02
C LEU A 235 -11.46 0.84 6.45
N GLU A 236 -12.78 0.91 6.60
CA GLU A 236 -13.50 1.04 7.87
C GLU A 236 -14.41 -0.18 8.03
N ASP A 237 -13.85 -1.35 8.37
CA ASP A 237 -14.56 -2.64 8.28
C ASP A 237 -14.96 -2.97 6.83
N GLY A 238 -13.99 -2.97 5.93
CA GLY A 238 -14.18 -3.29 4.53
C GLY A 238 -12.99 -4.07 3.97
N THR A 239 -13.18 -4.72 2.83
CA THR A 239 -12.13 -5.47 2.15
C THR A 239 -11.79 -4.82 0.82
N LEU A 240 -10.50 -4.55 0.59
CA LEU A 240 -9.96 -4.14 -0.70
C LEU A 240 -9.03 -5.24 -1.21
N THR A 241 -9.31 -5.76 -2.40
CA THR A 241 -8.47 -6.77 -3.06
C THR A 241 -7.94 -6.20 -4.37
N VAL A 242 -6.62 -6.26 -4.55
CA VAL A 242 -5.95 -5.92 -5.81
C VAL A 242 -5.42 -7.21 -6.42
N ASN A 243 -5.92 -7.54 -7.61
CA ASN A 243 -5.54 -8.71 -8.39
C ASN A 243 -5.31 -8.28 -9.84
N GLY A 244 -4.15 -7.64 -10.07
CA GLY A 244 -3.73 -7.17 -11.38
C GLY A 244 -4.03 -5.69 -11.64
N GLY A 245 -4.84 -5.08 -10.78
CA GLY A 245 -5.09 -3.64 -10.81
C GLY A 245 -3.87 -2.80 -10.39
N ARG A 246 -3.94 -1.50 -10.69
CA ARG A 246 -2.96 -0.50 -10.25
C ARG A 246 -3.59 0.56 -9.37
N LEU A 247 -3.10 0.73 -8.16
CA LEU A 247 -3.55 1.77 -7.23
C LEU A 247 -2.42 2.75 -6.96
N ILE A 248 -2.69 4.04 -7.16
CA ILE A 248 -1.74 5.10 -6.80
C ILE A 248 -2.39 6.03 -5.80
N THR A 249 -1.79 6.08 -4.60
CA THR A 249 -2.28 6.84 -3.46
C THR A 249 -1.13 7.61 -2.83
N GLY A 250 -1.44 8.82 -2.35
CA GLY A 250 -0.47 9.63 -1.65
C GLY A 250 -0.88 11.09 -1.50
N TYR A 251 -0.04 11.79 -0.75
CA TYR A 251 -0.26 13.15 -0.27
C TYR A 251 -0.19 14.23 -1.36
N HIS A 252 -0.86 15.39 -1.18
CA HIS A 252 -0.81 16.57 -2.08
C HIS A 252 -0.37 17.88 -1.38
N ALA A 253 0.62 18.57 -1.96
CA ALA A 253 1.31 19.74 -1.40
C ALA A 253 0.43 20.95 -0.97
N LYS A 254 -0.77 21.15 -1.55
CA LYS A 254 -1.66 22.27 -1.18
C LYS A 254 -2.43 22.09 0.15
N ALA A 255 -2.33 20.95 0.84
CA ALA A 255 -3.04 20.76 2.12
C ALA A 255 -2.39 21.51 3.32
N LEU A 256 -1.40 22.39 3.08
CA LEU A 256 -0.77 23.26 4.07
C LEU A 256 -1.76 24.22 4.80
N ALA A 257 -2.97 24.40 4.28
CA ALA A 257 -3.99 25.25 4.92
C ALA A 257 -4.86 24.53 5.98
N LEU A 258 -4.67 23.23 6.24
CA LEU A 258 -5.48 22.46 7.19
C LEU A 258 -4.65 21.99 8.38
N ALA A 259 -4.23 22.96 9.20
CA ALA A 259 -3.71 22.75 10.55
C ALA A 259 -4.84 22.42 11.56
N GLY A 260 -5.74 21.51 11.18
CA GLY A 260 -6.78 20.96 12.05
C GLY A 260 -6.42 19.53 12.52
N PRO A 261 -7.01 19.04 13.62
CA PRO A 261 -6.76 17.70 14.18
C PRO A 261 -7.04 16.54 13.20
N ASP A 262 -7.72 16.79 12.08
CA ASP A 262 -8.12 15.81 11.07
C ASP A 262 -7.22 15.77 9.80
N GLY A 263 -6.19 16.61 9.74
CA GLY A 263 -5.19 16.56 8.66
C GLY A 263 -4.39 15.26 8.74
N ARG A 264 -4.77 14.23 7.98
CA ARG A 264 -4.05 12.95 7.89
C ARG A 264 -3.41 12.79 6.52
N GLY A 265 -2.12 12.45 6.47
CA GLY A 265 -1.35 12.34 5.23
C GLY A 265 -1.02 10.90 4.84
N PHE A 266 -1.85 9.92 5.18
CA PHE A 266 -1.61 8.53 4.81
C PHE A 266 -1.92 8.24 3.33
N GLY A 267 -1.32 7.20 2.75
CA GLY A 267 -1.73 6.67 1.44
C GLY A 267 -2.97 5.77 1.57
N ILE A 268 -2.85 4.70 2.35
CA ILE A 268 -3.93 3.76 2.68
C ILE A 268 -4.01 3.58 4.20
N ALA A 269 -5.21 3.72 4.75
CA ALA A 269 -5.50 3.36 6.14
C ALA A 269 -6.37 2.11 6.19
N VAL A 270 -5.96 1.12 6.98
CA VAL A 270 -6.64 -0.17 7.15
C VAL A 270 -7.15 -0.26 8.59
N GLY A 271 -8.47 -0.31 8.77
CA GLY A 271 -9.08 -0.40 10.09
C GLY A 271 -9.10 0.93 10.83
N ALA A 272 -9.39 2.02 10.11
CA ALA A 272 -9.38 3.40 10.61
C ALA A 272 -10.59 3.78 11.47
N THR A 273 -11.29 2.81 12.04
CA THR A 273 -12.56 2.97 12.76
C THR A 273 -12.48 2.36 14.18
N PRO A 274 -13.15 2.94 15.19
CA PRO A 274 -13.29 2.33 16.50
C PRO A 274 -14.30 1.17 16.53
N ASP A 275 -15.22 1.16 15.57
CA ASP A 275 -16.34 0.23 15.47
C ASP A 275 -16.21 -0.67 14.22
N GLY A 276 -16.89 -1.81 14.22
CA GLY A 276 -16.87 -2.78 13.11
C GLY A 276 -15.79 -3.86 13.25
N ALA A 277 -15.79 -4.80 12.30
CA ALA A 277 -14.76 -5.84 12.22
C ALA A 277 -13.43 -5.28 11.66
N PRO A 278 -12.30 -5.99 11.86
CA PRO A 278 -11.03 -5.59 11.28
C PRO A 278 -11.11 -5.50 9.75
N ALA A 279 -10.62 -4.39 9.18
CA ALA A 279 -10.60 -4.22 7.74
C ALA A 279 -9.47 -5.04 7.09
N THR A 280 -9.59 -5.35 5.80
CA THR A 280 -8.61 -6.17 5.08
C THR A 280 -8.14 -5.52 3.79
N LEU A 281 -6.82 -5.45 3.60
CA LEU A 281 -6.18 -5.14 2.32
C LEU A 281 -5.50 -6.40 1.79
N ASN A 282 -5.86 -6.84 0.58
CA ASN A 282 -5.21 -7.94 -0.12
C ASN A 282 -4.51 -7.42 -1.38
N LEU A 283 -3.22 -7.66 -1.50
CA LEU A 283 -2.49 -7.57 -2.76
C LEU A 283 -2.16 -8.99 -3.22
N VAL A 284 -2.90 -9.47 -4.22
CA VAL A 284 -2.71 -10.79 -4.83
C VAL A 284 -1.72 -10.70 -5.99
N SER A 285 -1.90 -9.69 -6.83
CA SER A 285 -1.04 -9.37 -7.98
C SER A 285 -1.28 -7.90 -8.37
N GLY A 286 -0.47 -7.35 -9.29
CA GLY A 286 -0.57 -5.93 -9.68
C GLY A 286 0.31 -5.01 -8.84
N GLU A 287 -0.05 -3.74 -8.75
CA GLU A 287 0.78 -2.69 -8.14
C GLU A 287 -0.02 -1.76 -7.23
N ILE A 288 0.49 -1.53 -6.02
CA ILE A 288 0.03 -0.47 -5.11
C ILE A 288 1.20 0.50 -4.86
N THR A 289 0.99 1.77 -5.15
CA THR A 289 1.82 2.87 -4.68
C THR A 289 1.09 3.57 -3.52
N ALA A 290 1.67 3.54 -2.33
CA ALA A 290 1.09 4.11 -1.11
C ALA A 290 2.09 5.02 -0.39
N LEU A 291 2.01 6.32 -0.68
CA LEU A 291 2.99 7.30 -0.20
C LEU A 291 2.42 8.16 0.92
N GLY A 292 3.02 8.09 2.11
CA GLY A 292 2.65 8.94 3.24
C GLY A 292 3.33 10.32 3.16
N ASP A 293 2.70 11.39 3.67
CA ASP A 293 3.29 12.73 3.70
C ASP A 293 4.51 12.74 4.62
N PRO A 294 5.74 12.91 4.09
CA PRO A 294 6.95 12.88 4.89
C PRO A 294 7.07 14.08 5.85
N ARG A 295 6.38 15.21 5.60
CA ARG A 295 6.63 16.48 6.30
C ARG A 295 6.12 16.54 7.74
N SER A 296 5.21 15.65 8.11
CA SER A 296 4.72 15.55 9.49
C SER A 296 5.89 15.24 10.44
N ALA A 297 6.12 16.14 11.40
CA ALA A 297 7.18 16.01 12.39
C ALA A 297 6.92 14.80 13.29
N GLY A 298 7.92 13.92 13.46
CA GLY A 298 7.90 12.88 14.48
C GLY A 298 7.32 11.52 14.08
N GLY A 299 7.05 11.28 12.80
CA GLY A 299 6.68 9.92 12.37
C GLY A 299 5.33 9.44 12.94
N ASN A 300 4.34 10.33 13.00
CA ASN A 300 2.96 9.96 13.34
C ASN A 300 2.39 8.92 12.35
N ASP A 301 1.72 7.89 12.87
CA ASP A 301 1.11 6.80 12.10
C ASP A 301 0.03 7.29 11.14
N SER A 302 -0.62 8.42 11.45
CA SER A 302 -1.61 9.07 10.58
C SER A 302 -1.05 9.61 9.26
N TYR A 303 0.25 9.48 9.05
CA TYR A 303 0.97 9.94 7.87
C TYR A 303 1.76 8.82 7.20
N ALA A 304 1.49 7.55 7.53
CA ALA A 304 2.21 6.42 6.93
C ALA A 304 1.74 6.15 5.49
N GLY A 305 2.59 5.51 4.67
CA GLY A 305 2.17 5.01 3.36
C GLY A 305 1.01 4.04 3.52
N ILE A 306 1.21 3.02 4.36
CA ILE A 306 0.13 2.19 4.91
C ILE A 306 0.06 2.39 6.42
N ALA A 307 -1.12 2.71 6.92
CA ALA A 307 -1.42 2.79 8.35
C ALA A 307 -2.43 1.69 8.74
N ILE A 308 -2.08 0.81 9.67
CA ILE A 308 -2.98 -0.19 10.25
C ILE A 308 -3.49 0.35 11.59
N GLY A 309 -4.74 0.79 11.59
CA GLY A 309 -5.23 1.74 12.60
C GLY A 309 -4.60 3.12 12.46
N LEU A 310 -5.22 4.12 13.07
CA LEU A 310 -4.75 5.51 13.07
C LEU A 310 -4.70 6.09 14.50
N GLY A 311 -4.94 5.28 15.53
CA GLY A 311 -5.10 5.71 16.91
C GLY A 311 -5.50 4.59 17.86
N ALA A 312 -5.31 4.83 19.16
CA ALA A 312 -5.49 3.85 20.23
C ALA A 312 -6.95 3.43 20.50
N THR A 313 -7.90 3.92 19.71
CA THR A 313 -9.30 3.49 19.74
C THR A 313 -9.66 2.58 18.55
N ASN A 314 -8.77 2.45 17.56
CA ASN A 314 -9.07 1.73 16.34
C ASN A 314 -8.95 0.21 16.49
N LYS A 315 -9.87 -0.54 15.87
CA LYS A 315 -9.83 -2.01 15.83
C LYS A 315 -8.67 -2.56 14.98
N GLY A 316 -8.18 -1.75 14.03
CA GLY A 316 -7.10 -2.13 13.14
C GLY A 316 -7.55 -3.12 12.05
N GLY A 317 -6.60 -3.83 11.45
CA GLY A 317 -6.87 -4.68 10.31
C GLY A 317 -5.71 -5.55 9.87
N ILE A 318 -5.92 -6.19 8.73
CA ILE A 318 -5.04 -7.21 8.15
C ILE A 318 -4.58 -6.71 6.78
N VAL A 319 -3.27 -6.76 6.55
CA VAL A 319 -2.65 -6.49 5.25
C VAL A 319 -2.01 -7.77 4.76
N ASN A 320 -2.55 -8.34 3.68
CA ASN A 320 -2.07 -9.56 3.03
C ASN A 320 -1.35 -9.21 1.73
N LEU A 321 -0.04 -9.39 1.69
CA LEU A 321 0.78 -9.18 0.50
C LEU A 321 1.17 -10.55 -0.09
N LYS A 322 0.27 -11.10 -0.91
CA LYS A 322 0.37 -12.46 -1.49
C LYS A 322 1.09 -12.51 -2.85
N GLY A 323 1.49 -11.36 -3.37
CA GLY A 323 2.12 -11.20 -4.68
C GLY A 323 2.17 -9.73 -5.08
N GLY A 324 2.52 -9.45 -6.33
CA GLY A 324 2.59 -8.08 -6.87
C GLY A 324 3.65 -7.20 -6.19
N THR A 325 3.54 -5.89 -6.43
CA THR A 325 4.46 -4.87 -5.89
C THR A 325 3.73 -3.85 -5.04
N LEU A 326 4.21 -3.64 -3.81
CA LEU A 326 3.85 -2.52 -2.96
C LEU A 326 5.01 -1.52 -2.91
N ALA A 327 4.87 -0.37 -3.58
CA ALA A 327 5.75 0.78 -3.41
C ALA A 327 5.24 1.65 -2.26
N VAL A 328 6.01 1.80 -1.19
CA VAL A 328 5.52 2.40 0.06
C VAL A 328 6.61 3.20 0.78
N THR A 329 6.22 4.33 1.39
CA THR A 329 7.15 5.13 2.21
C THR A 329 7.47 4.46 3.54
N ASN A 330 6.47 3.83 4.16
CA ASN A 330 6.51 3.11 5.43
C ASN A 330 5.16 2.44 5.73
N ILE A 331 5.19 1.41 6.57
CA ILE A 331 4.03 0.69 7.10
C ILE A 331 4.03 0.87 8.62
N ARG A 332 2.94 1.38 9.19
CA ARG A 332 2.85 1.59 10.65
C ARG A 332 1.57 1.03 11.21
N ALA A 333 1.66 0.44 12.40
CA ALA A 333 0.51 -0.05 13.14
C ALA A 333 0.32 0.76 14.43
N ARG A 334 -0.92 1.21 14.67
CA ARG A 334 -1.34 1.77 15.95
C ARG A 334 -2.82 1.53 16.16
N VAL A 335 -3.11 0.57 17.04
CA VAL A 335 -4.44 0.04 17.30
C VAL A 335 -4.78 0.13 18.79
N ALA A 336 -6.04 -0.08 19.14
CA ALA A 336 -6.46 -0.22 20.52
C ALA A 336 -5.83 -1.47 21.16
N PRO A 337 -5.69 -1.51 22.51
CA PRO A 337 -5.32 -2.75 23.20
C PRO A 337 -6.23 -3.92 22.79
N GLY A 338 -5.63 -5.03 22.37
CA GLY A 338 -6.36 -6.18 21.81
C GLY A 338 -6.91 -6.00 20.39
N GLY A 339 -6.59 -4.87 19.74
CA GLY A 339 -6.85 -4.64 18.32
C GLY A 339 -6.02 -5.54 17.42
N THR A 340 -6.40 -5.59 16.14
CA THR A 340 -5.76 -6.41 15.11
C THR A 340 -4.78 -5.56 14.30
N ALA A 341 -3.51 -5.95 14.24
CA ALA A 341 -2.52 -5.37 13.35
C ALA A 341 -1.67 -6.49 12.75
N ILE A 342 -2.12 -7.05 11.63
CA ILE A 342 -1.46 -8.20 11.01
C ILE A 342 -0.91 -7.78 9.66
N LEU A 343 0.39 -8.02 9.44
CA LEU A 343 1.05 -7.87 8.16
C LEU A 343 1.57 -9.23 7.69
N ASN A 344 0.90 -9.80 6.70
CA ASN A 344 1.27 -11.07 6.10
C ASN A 344 2.03 -10.83 4.80
N LEU A 345 3.25 -11.36 4.72
CA LEU A 345 4.19 -11.22 3.61
C LEU A 345 4.37 -12.60 2.96
N ASP A 346 3.77 -12.82 1.79
CA ASP A 346 3.72 -14.16 1.18
C ASP A 346 3.79 -14.10 -0.35
N GLY A 347 4.94 -13.70 -0.88
CA GLY A 347 5.24 -13.68 -2.32
C GLY A 347 5.28 -12.28 -2.95
N ALA A 348 5.01 -11.21 -2.17
CA ALA A 348 5.05 -9.85 -2.67
C ALA A 348 6.44 -9.21 -2.66
N THR A 349 6.62 -8.21 -3.51
CA THR A 349 7.72 -7.25 -3.44
C THR A 349 7.28 -6.00 -2.68
N VAL A 350 7.95 -5.69 -1.57
CA VAL A 350 7.84 -4.42 -0.84
C VAL A 350 8.98 -3.51 -1.27
N LYS A 351 8.67 -2.54 -2.13
CA LYS A 351 9.60 -1.52 -2.59
C LYS A 351 9.58 -0.31 -1.64
N VAL A 352 10.68 -0.07 -0.95
CA VAL A 352 10.84 1.10 -0.08
C VAL A 352 10.98 2.34 -0.96
N SER A 353 10.06 3.29 -0.85
CA SER A 353 10.00 4.43 -1.76
C SER A 353 9.99 5.76 -1.02
N THR A 354 11.13 6.46 -1.04
CA THR A 354 11.24 7.88 -0.65
C THR A 354 11.49 8.79 -1.85
N ALA A 355 12.03 8.27 -2.95
CA ALA A 355 12.27 9.03 -4.18
C ALA A 355 10.95 9.48 -4.86
N GLU A 356 9.94 8.60 -4.92
CA GLU A 356 8.62 8.93 -5.50
C GLU A 356 7.88 9.99 -4.67
N SER A 357 8.27 10.19 -3.41
CA SER A 357 7.75 11.27 -2.56
C SER A 357 8.31 12.66 -2.93
N LEU A 358 9.31 12.73 -3.81
CA LEU A 358 10.01 13.96 -4.21
C LEU A 358 9.79 14.36 -5.67
N ASP A 359 9.53 13.42 -6.56
CA ASP A 359 9.39 13.64 -8.02
C ASP A 359 8.14 14.46 -8.42
N SER A 360 7.31 14.81 -7.46
CA SER A 360 5.91 15.06 -7.71
C SER A 360 5.48 16.55 -7.72
N GLY A 361 6.43 17.49 -7.80
CA GLY A 361 6.15 18.95 -7.83
C GLY A 361 5.92 19.57 -6.45
N TYR A 362 6.50 18.97 -5.42
CA TYR A 362 6.19 19.23 -4.01
C TYR A 362 7.15 20.25 -3.43
N SER A 363 6.68 21.07 -2.49
CA SER A 363 7.58 21.73 -1.54
C SER A 363 8.37 20.63 -0.81
N SER A 364 9.67 20.58 -1.10
CA SER A 364 10.58 19.45 -0.83
C SER A 364 10.59 19.05 0.64
N ALA A 365 10.20 17.80 0.92
CA ALA A 365 10.49 17.18 2.22
C ALA A 365 12.00 17.26 2.48
N ASN A 366 12.40 17.68 3.68
CA ASN A 366 13.82 17.77 4.00
C ASN A 366 14.41 16.40 4.35
N ALA A 367 15.74 16.32 4.37
CA ALA A 367 16.46 15.08 4.65
C ALA A 367 16.09 14.41 5.98
N THR A 368 15.79 15.21 7.02
CA THR A 368 15.36 14.70 8.33
C THR A 368 13.98 14.07 8.26
N GLN A 369 13.04 14.70 7.56
CA GLN A 369 11.68 14.20 7.39
C GLN A 369 11.64 12.88 6.62
N LEU A 370 12.45 12.76 5.56
CA LEU A 370 12.62 11.51 4.82
C LEU A 370 13.30 10.45 5.68
N GLN A 371 14.32 10.82 6.46
CA GLN A 371 15.00 9.89 7.37
C GLN A 371 14.05 9.29 8.40
N THR A 372 13.12 10.06 8.96
CA THR A 372 12.11 9.51 9.89
C THR A 372 11.20 8.44 9.27
N ARG A 373 11.05 8.44 7.93
CA ARG A 373 10.32 7.37 7.22
C ARG A 373 11.13 6.11 7.13
N LEU A 374 12.44 6.23 6.93
CA LEU A 374 13.37 5.12 6.89
C LEU A 374 13.62 4.53 8.29
N ASP A 375 13.82 5.36 9.32
CA ASP A 375 14.08 4.92 10.71
C ASP A 375 12.93 4.09 11.31
N GLY A 376 11.70 4.37 10.88
CA GLY A 376 10.51 3.63 11.23
C GLY A 376 9.79 3.15 9.97
N PHE A 377 10.51 2.46 9.09
CA PHE A 377 9.98 1.94 7.83
C PHE A 377 8.86 0.94 8.09
N ILE A 378 9.07 -0.03 8.99
CA ILE A 378 8.00 -0.88 9.52
C ILE A 378 8.05 -0.86 11.04
N THR A 379 6.94 -0.50 11.70
CA THR A 379 6.86 -0.39 13.16
C THR A 379 5.44 -0.56 13.69
N GLY A 380 5.30 -0.75 15.00
CA GLY A 380 4.02 -0.77 15.72
C GLY A 380 3.38 -2.15 15.91
N PHE A 381 4.06 -3.21 15.49
CA PHE A 381 3.60 -4.59 15.71
C PHE A 381 4.19 -5.13 17.02
N GLU A 382 3.32 -5.65 17.90
CA GLU A 382 3.64 -6.01 19.28
C GLU A 382 4.24 -7.42 19.44
N GLY A 383 4.14 -8.26 18.41
CA GLY A 383 4.56 -9.66 18.43
C GLY A 383 3.55 -10.61 19.09
N THR A 384 2.29 -10.19 19.21
CA THR A 384 1.18 -11.01 19.74
C THR A 384 0.40 -11.68 18.60
N GLU A 385 -0.50 -12.61 18.91
CA GLU A 385 -1.33 -13.25 17.88
C GLU A 385 -2.21 -12.26 17.11
N SER A 386 -2.67 -11.18 17.76
CA SER A 386 -3.44 -10.14 17.10
C SER A 386 -2.58 -9.02 16.51
N SER A 387 -1.29 -8.93 16.82
CA SER A 387 -0.40 -7.85 16.37
C SER A 387 0.99 -8.36 15.99
N HIS A 388 1.21 -8.70 14.73
CA HIS A 388 2.47 -9.31 14.27
C HIS A 388 2.76 -9.10 12.78
N ILE A 389 4.00 -9.42 12.41
CA ILE A 389 4.45 -9.55 11.01
C ILE A 389 4.80 -11.02 10.78
N GLU A 390 4.22 -11.63 9.75
CA GLU A 390 4.48 -13.02 9.36
C GLU A 390 4.95 -13.12 7.91
N ILE A 391 5.99 -13.93 7.65
CA ILE A 391 6.41 -14.32 6.31
C ILE A 391 5.89 -15.74 6.01
N GLY A 392 4.99 -15.84 5.03
CA GLY A 392 4.45 -17.08 4.49
C GLY A 392 5.45 -17.84 3.62
N GLU A 393 5.10 -19.06 3.21
CA GLU A 393 6.04 -19.99 2.55
C GLU A 393 6.63 -19.44 1.23
N ASN A 394 5.95 -18.49 0.57
CA ASN A 394 6.44 -17.87 -0.66
C ASN A 394 7.46 -16.74 -0.42
N GLY A 395 7.75 -16.40 0.84
CA GLY A 395 8.75 -15.42 1.22
C GLY A 395 8.35 -13.97 0.95
N VAL A 396 9.33 -13.07 1.00
CA VAL A 396 9.13 -11.64 0.69
C VAL A 396 10.38 -11.04 0.07
N VAL A 397 10.20 -10.09 -0.85
CA VAL A 397 11.29 -9.26 -1.36
C VAL A 397 11.20 -7.86 -0.74
N PHE A 398 12.24 -7.44 -0.03
CA PHE A 398 12.44 -6.04 0.34
C PHE A 398 13.38 -5.38 -0.67
N ASP A 399 12.81 -4.56 -1.54
CA ASP A 399 13.54 -3.83 -2.57
C ASP A 399 13.80 -2.38 -2.11
N THR A 400 15.05 -2.04 -1.88
CA THR A 400 15.46 -0.70 -1.41
C THR A 400 15.88 0.24 -2.54
N THR A 401 15.69 -0.14 -3.82
CA THR A 401 16.03 0.70 -4.99
C THR A 401 15.24 2.02 -5.04
N GLY A 402 14.06 2.09 -4.41
CA GLY A 402 13.23 3.31 -4.36
C GLY A 402 13.65 4.34 -3.30
N ILE A 403 14.70 4.06 -2.51
CA ILE A 403 15.25 5.04 -1.55
C ILE A 403 16.13 6.03 -2.32
N GLY A 404 15.74 7.31 -2.32
CA GLY A 404 16.51 8.38 -2.95
C GLY A 404 17.62 8.92 -2.06
N ASN A 405 18.61 9.59 -2.67
CA ASN A 405 19.80 10.16 -1.99
C ASN A 405 19.53 11.42 -1.15
N ASN A 406 18.27 11.77 -0.94
CA ASN A 406 17.87 13.00 -0.25
C ASN A 406 17.66 12.80 1.26
N ALA A 407 17.61 11.56 1.75
CA ALA A 407 17.63 11.26 3.18
C ALA A 407 19.07 11.31 3.75
N LYS A 408 19.21 11.45 5.07
CA LYS A 408 20.54 11.50 5.73
C LYS A 408 21.35 10.22 5.55
N THR A 409 20.64 9.10 5.51
CA THR A 409 21.16 7.75 5.25
C THR A 409 20.23 7.08 4.24
N THR A 410 20.68 5.97 3.65
CA THR A 410 19.86 5.17 2.75
C THR A 410 19.44 3.84 3.38
N VAL A 411 19.27 3.78 4.70
CA VAL A 411 18.94 2.53 5.41
C VAL A 411 17.51 2.54 5.94
N ALA A 412 16.66 1.64 5.44
CA ALA A 412 15.33 1.41 5.96
C ALA A 412 15.36 0.47 7.17
N THR A 413 14.63 0.79 8.24
CA THR A 413 14.64 0.03 9.50
C THR A 413 13.29 -0.61 9.78
N ILE A 414 13.31 -1.92 10.01
CA ILE A 414 12.17 -2.70 10.51
C ILE A 414 12.33 -2.83 12.03
N ALA A 415 11.45 -2.15 12.77
CA ALA A 415 11.47 -2.01 14.22
C ALA A 415 10.56 -3.00 14.98
N SER A 416 10.02 -3.99 14.27
CA SER A 416 9.16 -5.05 14.79
C SER A 416 9.73 -6.44 14.47
N ALA A 417 9.44 -7.43 15.31
CA ALA A 417 9.88 -8.80 15.09
C ALA A 417 9.11 -9.45 13.94
N ILE A 418 9.81 -10.24 13.13
CA ILE A 418 9.23 -11.00 12.03
C ILE A 418 9.25 -12.50 12.37
N ARG A 419 8.12 -13.18 12.17
CA ARG A 419 7.96 -14.64 12.35
C ARG A 419 7.59 -15.34 11.03
N GLY A 420 7.58 -16.67 11.02
CA GLY A 420 7.03 -17.46 9.90
C GLY A 420 8.02 -18.46 9.28
N LYS A 421 7.58 -19.13 8.22
CA LYS A 421 8.39 -20.16 7.53
C LYS A 421 9.12 -19.63 6.29
N GLY A 422 8.67 -18.49 5.75
CA GLY A 422 9.22 -17.92 4.53
C GLY A 422 10.62 -17.33 4.65
N GLY A 423 11.24 -17.14 3.49
CA GLY A 423 12.52 -16.46 3.35
C GLY A 423 12.39 -14.96 3.10
N LEU A 424 13.48 -14.24 3.34
CA LEU A 424 13.60 -12.81 3.07
C LEU A 424 14.64 -12.59 1.96
N LEU A 425 14.25 -11.93 0.88
CA LEU A 425 15.17 -11.45 -0.14
C LEU A 425 15.38 -9.94 0.01
N LYS A 426 16.62 -9.54 0.27
CA LYS A 426 17.03 -8.13 0.29
C LYS A 426 17.64 -7.74 -1.06
N LYS A 427 16.99 -6.82 -1.76
CA LYS A 427 17.38 -6.32 -3.08
C LYS A 427 17.67 -4.81 -3.06
N GLY A 428 18.49 -4.33 -4.00
CA GLY A 428 18.83 -2.91 -4.17
C GLY A 428 20.05 -2.46 -3.36
N ASN A 429 20.72 -1.40 -3.82
CA ASN A 429 22.03 -0.97 -3.28
C ASN A 429 21.95 -0.30 -1.88
N ASN A 430 20.75 0.08 -1.46
CA ASN A 430 20.50 0.77 -0.19
C ASN A 430 20.31 -0.24 0.97
N GLY A 431 20.47 0.19 2.21
CA GLY A 431 20.46 -0.71 3.37
C GLY A 431 19.06 -1.11 3.88
N LEU A 432 18.98 -2.27 4.50
CA LEU A 432 17.86 -2.71 5.35
C LEU A 432 18.40 -3.07 6.74
N ARG A 433 17.73 -2.63 7.80
CA ARG A 433 18.11 -2.90 9.19
C ARG A 433 17.00 -3.61 9.94
N LEU A 434 17.34 -4.70 10.61
CA LEU A 434 16.46 -5.45 11.51
C LEU A 434 16.94 -5.24 12.95
N VAL A 435 16.08 -4.72 13.83
CA VAL A 435 16.47 -4.37 15.22
C VAL A 435 15.82 -5.20 16.32
N ARG A 436 15.05 -6.22 15.93
CA ARG A 436 14.33 -7.13 16.85
C ARG A 436 14.78 -8.58 16.67
N ALA A 437 14.36 -9.44 17.59
CA ALA A 437 14.56 -10.88 17.48
C ALA A 437 13.59 -11.45 16.44
N ASN A 438 14.09 -11.77 15.26
CA ASN A 438 13.32 -12.37 14.17
C ASN A 438 13.44 -13.89 14.23
N THR A 439 12.30 -14.56 14.15
CA THR A 439 12.18 -16.02 14.31
C THR A 439 11.77 -16.72 13.03
N TYR A 440 11.69 -16.00 11.90
CA TYR A 440 11.45 -16.64 10.62
C TYR A 440 12.59 -17.61 10.25
N THR A 441 12.23 -18.72 9.62
CA THR A 441 13.16 -19.85 9.40
C THR A 441 13.60 -20.02 7.95
N GLY A 442 12.85 -19.50 6.99
CA GLY A 442 13.24 -19.52 5.58
C GLY A 442 14.48 -18.69 5.32
N THR A 443 15.28 -19.10 4.34
CA THR A 443 16.60 -18.52 4.07
C THR A 443 16.51 -17.03 3.76
N THR A 444 17.41 -16.24 4.35
CA THR A 444 17.65 -14.86 3.97
C THR A 444 18.68 -14.78 2.86
N ILE A 445 18.35 -14.10 1.77
CA ILE A 445 19.26 -13.85 0.65
C ILE A 445 19.48 -12.34 0.56
N ILE A 446 20.75 -11.92 0.49
CA ILE A 446 21.11 -10.52 0.25
C ILE A 446 21.70 -10.45 -1.16
N GLU A 447 20.90 -9.97 -2.11
CA GLU A 447 21.33 -9.82 -3.51
C GLU A 447 22.16 -8.57 -3.74
N GLY A 448 21.92 -7.51 -2.96
CA GLY A 448 22.63 -6.25 -3.08
C GLY A 448 22.41 -5.31 -1.91
N GLY A 449 23.30 -4.33 -1.81
CA GLY A 449 23.34 -3.37 -0.70
C GLY A 449 23.68 -4.05 0.62
N GLU A 450 23.10 -3.54 1.71
CA GLU A 450 23.47 -3.94 3.06
C GLU A 450 22.26 -4.50 3.82
N LEU A 451 22.47 -5.58 4.58
CA LEU A 451 21.57 -6.04 5.63
C LEU A 451 22.27 -5.91 6.98
N PHE A 452 21.68 -5.11 7.86
CA PHE A 452 22.15 -4.93 9.23
C PHE A 452 21.24 -5.67 10.22
N ILE A 453 21.82 -6.56 11.03
CA ILE A 453 21.17 -7.12 12.22
C ILE A 453 21.71 -6.34 13.41
N ASP A 454 20.95 -5.38 13.92
CA ASP A 454 21.48 -4.34 14.81
C ASP A 454 20.77 -4.24 16.15
N GLY A 455 21.54 -4.27 17.23
CA GLY A 455 21.05 -4.14 18.60
C GLY A 455 21.24 -5.42 19.42
N LYS A 456 21.44 -5.24 20.73
CA LYS A 456 21.79 -6.33 21.66
C LYS A 456 20.81 -7.51 21.66
N THR A 457 19.53 -7.26 21.39
CA THR A 457 18.48 -8.30 21.33
C THR A 457 18.06 -8.63 19.90
N ALA A 458 18.65 -7.97 18.90
CA ALA A 458 18.35 -8.25 17.50
C ALA A 458 18.95 -9.59 17.12
N SER A 459 18.13 -10.43 16.47
CA SER A 459 18.62 -11.70 15.95
C SER A 459 17.85 -12.18 14.74
N VAL A 460 18.44 -13.12 14.00
CA VAL A 460 17.80 -13.82 12.88
C VAL A 460 18.04 -15.31 13.03
N ALA A 461 16.95 -16.08 13.03
CA ALA A 461 16.98 -17.55 13.14
C ALA A 461 17.38 -18.26 11.83
N SER A 462 17.09 -17.65 10.68
CA SER A 462 17.32 -18.26 9.37
C SER A 462 18.80 -18.38 9.00
N ASN A 463 19.06 -19.25 8.02
CA ASN A 463 20.32 -19.22 7.27
C ASN A 463 20.40 -17.94 6.43
N ILE A 464 21.61 -17.40 6.27
CA ILE A 464 21.86 -16.20 5.46
C ILE A 464 22.84 -16.52 4.32
N THR A 465 22.49 -16.14 3.11
CA THR A 465 23.38 -16.14 1.95
C THR A 465 23.63 -14.71 1.48
N VAL A 466 24.89 -14.31 1.45
CA VAL A 466 25.33 -12.98 1.00
C VAL A 466 25.85 -13.09 -0.43
N GLY A 467 25.21 -12.39 -1.36
CA GLY A 467 25.58 -12.34 -2.77
C GLY A 467 26.79 -11.45 -3.05
N SER A 468 27.27 -11.50 -4.30
CA SER A 468 28.38 -10.66 -4.77
C SER A 468 28.04 -9.18 -4.64
N GLY A 469 28.96 -8.40 -4.06
CA GLY A 469 28.79 -6.96 -3.83
C GLY A 469 27.80 -6.60 -2.71
N ALA A 470 27.22 -7.58 -2.02
CA ALA A 470 26.34 -7.36 -0.89
C ALA A 470 27.08 -7.46 0.44
N THR A 471 26.54 -6.81 1.47
CA THR A 471 27.10 -6.77 2.81
C THR A 471 26.11 -7.28 3.84
N LEU A 472 26.58 -8.16 4.73
CA LEU A 472 25.90 -8.51 5.98
C LEU A 472 26.69 -7.89 7.13
N GLY A 473 26.02 -7.23 8.07
CA GLY A 473 26.71 -6.72 9.27
C GLY A 473 25.80 -6.38 10.42
N GLY A 474 26.36 -5.68 11.40
CA GLY A 474 25.64 -5.15 12.55
C GLY A 474 26.07 -5.76 13.89
N THR A 475 25.39 -5.35 14.95
CA THR A 475 25.75 -5.67 16.36
C THR A 475 24.84 -6.70 17.04
N GLY A 476 23.86 -7.23 16.32
CA GLY A 476 22.97 -8.30 16.78
C GLY A 476 23.58 -9.68 16.60
N ARG A 477 22.74 -10.72 16.45
CA ARG A 477 23.18 -12.12 16.30
C ARG A 477 22.53 -12.82 15.12
N VAL A 478 23.30 -13.62 14.39
CA VAL A 478 22.77 -14.60 13.44
C VAL A 478 22.80 -15.97 14.10
N ASN A 479 21.71 -16.75 14.02
CA ASN A 479 21.60 -18.09 14.62
C ASN A 479 21.63 -19.22 13.59
N GLY A 480 21.39 -18.93 12.31
CA GLY A 480 21.56 -19.89 11.21
C GLY A 480 22.98 -19.90 10.63
N LYS A 481 23.20 -20.75 9.62
CA LYS A 481 24.43 -20.77 8.82
C LYS A 481 24.58 -19.47 8.03
N VAL A 482 25.81 -18.94 7.93
CA VAL A 482 26.14 -17.85 7.01
C VAL A 482 26.97 -18.39 5.83
N THR A 483 26.58 -18.02 4.62
CA THR A 483 27.34 -18.31 3.38
C THR A 483 27.73 -16.99 2.72
N LEU A 484 29.02 -16.74 2.60
CA LEU A 484 29.59 -15.59 1.89
C LEU A 484 30.00 -16.05 0.49
N ARG A 485 29.29 -15.58 -0.55
CA ARG A 485 29.67 -15.83 -1.94
C ARG A 485 30.85 -14.94 -2.36
N GLU A 486 31.47 -15.25 -3.49
CA GLU A 486 32.50 -14.40 -4.10
C GLU A 486 32.02 -12.94 -4.18
N GLY A 487 32.87 -12.01 -3.77
CA GLY A 487 32.57 -10.56 -3.73
C GLY A 487 31.66 -10.11 -2.59
N ALA A 488 31.17 -11.01 -1.72
CA ALA A 488 30.39 -10.65 -0.54
C ALA A 488 31.26 -10.04 0.56
N THR A 489 30.66 -9.20 1.41
CA THR A 489 31.32 -8.65 2.59
C THR A 489 30.56 -9.01 3.87
N LEU A 490 31.28 -9.44 4.90
CA LEU A 490 30.78 -9.56 6.26
C LEU A 490 31.40 -8.47 7.14
N LEU A 491 30.58 -7.68 7.81
CA LEU A 491 30.98 -6.64 8.78
C LEU A 491 30.38 -6.96 10.16
N PRO A 492 30.85 -8.02 10.84
CA PRO A 492 30.26 -8.42 12.10
C PRO A 492 30.62 -7.40 13.18
N GLY A 493 29.69 -7.16 14.10
CA GLY A 493 29.99 -6.61 15.41
C GLY A 493 30.40 -7.71 16.39
N ASN A 494 30.66 -7.30 17.63
CA ASN A 494 30.90 -8.25 18.72
C ASN A 494 29.69 -9.20 18.87
N ASP A 495 29.95 -10.49 19.09
CA ASP A 495 28.93 -11.53 19.30
C ASP A 495 28.05 -11.87 18.08
N PHE A 496 28.38 -11.37 16.88
CA PHE A 496 27.53 -11.51 15.69
C PHE A 496 27.30 -12.96 15.24
N LEU A 497 28.37 -13.77 15.25
CA LEU A 497 28.32 -15.21 15.02
C LEU A 497 28.84 -15.94 16.25
N ARG A 498 27.97 -16.78 16.84
CA ARG A 498 28.25 -17.60 18.03
C ARG A 498 27.62 -18.99 17.87
N GLY A 499 28.45 -19.97 17.52
CA GLY A 499 28.08 -21.37 17.35
C GLY A 499 27.48 -21.70 15.97
N ASN A 500 27.66 -20.81 14.99
CA ASN A 500 27.13 -20.93 13.63
C ASN A 500 28.12 -21.61 12.69
N ASP A 501 27.62 -22.23 11.62
CA ASP A 501 28.46 -22.57 10.48
C ASP A 501 28.71 -21.31 9.63
N LEU A 502 29.97 -21.09 9.24
CA LEU A 502 30.37 -20.08 8.28
C LEU A 502 30.98 -20.78 7.06
N GLU A 503 30.32 -20.65 5.91
CA GLU A 503 30.87 -21.03 4.61
C GLU A 503 31.41 -19.78 3.91
N TRP A 504 32.71 -19.75 3.69
CA TRP A 504 33.41 -18.62 3.09
C TRP A 504 33.93 -19.04 1.72
N HIS A 505 33.40 -18.38 0.67
CA HIS A 505 33.88 -18.56 -0.71
C HIS A 505 35.05 -17.62 -0.99
N SER A 506 35.97 -18.07 -1.84
CA SER A 506 37.07 -17.24 -2.32
C SER A 506 36.56 -15.94 -2.95
N GLY A 507 37.26 -14.84 -2.70
CA GLY A 507 36.90 -13.50 -3.13
C GLY A 507 35.91 -12.78 -2.21
N ALA A 508 35.36 -13.43 -1.18
CA ALA A 508 34.57 -12.74 -0.15
C ALA A 508 35.48 -12.16 0.95
N ARG A 509 35.00 -11.13 1.64
CA ARG A 509 35.77 -10.34 2.62
C ARG A 509 35.12 -10.31 3.99
N ILE A 510 35.94 -10.20 5.03
CA ILE A 510 35.49 -9.96 6.41
C ILE A 510 36.13 -8.67 6.92
N GLY A 511 35.31 -7.66 7.20
CA GLY A 511 35.76 -6.40 7.81
C GLY A 511 35.46 -6.40 9.31
N ILE A 512 36.45 -6.01 10.11
CA ILE A 512 36.38 -5.97 11.56
C ILE A 512 36.71 -4.54 12.00
N ASN A 513 35.78 -3.89 12.70
CA ASN A 513 36.03 -2.59 13.31
C ASN A 513 36.18 -2.77 14.83
N LEU A 514 37.40 -2.52 15.32
CA LEU A 514 37.74 -2.63 16.74
C LEU A 514 37.70 -1.25 17.39
N THR A 515 36.67 -1.02 18.20
CA THR A 515 36.54 0.21 18.99
C THR A 515 37.20 0.09 20.38
N THR A 516 37.52 -1.12 20.82
CA THR A 516 38.18 -1.44 22.09
C THR A 516 39.05 -2.69 21.95
N VAL A 517 39.99 -2.90 22.87
CA VAL A 517 40.68 -4.19 23.03
C VAL A 517 39.66 -5.29 23.33
N LEU A 518 39.80 -6.47 22.71
CA LEU A 518 38.89 -7.59 22.89
C LEU A 518 39.40 -8.57 23.95
N ASP A 519 38.56 -8.90 24.92
CA ASP A 519 38.84 -9.97 25.90
C ASP A 519 38.32 -11.35 25.42
N LYS A 520 37.73 -11.40 24.21
CA LYS A 520 37.05 -12.59 23.64
C LYS A 520 37.31 -12.70 22.14
N PRO A 521 37.19 -13.90 21.55
CA PRO A 521 37.21 -14.07 20.10
C PRO A 521 36.11 -13.27 19.41
N PHE A 522 36.44 -12.66 18.28
CA PHE A 522 35.50 -11.84 17.51
C PHE A 522 34.40 -12.69 16.88
N LEU A 523 34.79 -13.77 16.21
CA LEU A 523 33.90 -14.76 15.61
C LEU A 523 34.08 -16.10 16.32
N HIS A 524 32.97 -16.63 16.84
CA HIS A 524 32.95 -17.95 17.46
C HIS A 524 32.04 -18.85 16.62
N VAL A 525 32.62 -19.70 15.78
CA VAL A 525 31.87 -20.48 14.79
C VAL A 525 32.00 -21.96 15.08
N LYS A 526 30.98 -22.73 14.69
CA LYS A 526 30.96 -24.18 14.81
C LYS A 526 31.88 -24.81 13.77
N ASN A 527 31.54 -24.60 12.50
CA ASN A 527 32.35 -25.00 11.36
C ASN A 527 32.76 -23.78 10.53
N LEU A 528 34.05 -23.70 10.19
CA LEU A 528 34.60 -22.73 9.25
C LEU A 528 34.98 -23.46 7.96
N LYS A 529 34.10 -23.39 6.96
CA LYS A 529 34.24 -24.10 5.68
C LYS A 529 34.83 -23.18 4.62
N LYS A 530 35.90 -23.65 3.97
CA LYS A 530 36.55 -23.00 2.83
C LYS A 530 35.95 -23.51 1.53
N THR A 531 35.64 -22.62 0.59
CA THR A 531 35.21 -22.97 -0.77
C THR A 531 35.98 -22.15 -1.80
N GLY A 532 36.70 -22.81 -2.71
CA GLY A 532 37.60 -22.15 -3.68
C GLY A 532 39.03 -21.97 -3.15
N SER A 533 39.93 -21.54 -4.04
CA SER A 533 41.38 -21.53 -3.78
C SER A 533 41.95 -20.18 -3.33
N GLY A 534 41.20 -19.08 -3.43
CA GLY A 534 41.61 -17.75 -2.92
C GLY A 534 41.16 -16.60 -3.83
N PRO A 535 41.27 -15.34 -3.38
CA PRO A 535 41.79 -14.89 -2.08
C PRO A 535 40.75 -14.98 -0.93
N PHE A 536 41.20 -14.96 0.32
CA PHE A 536 40.35 -14.76 1.51
C PHE A 536 40.92 -13.62 2.34
N GLU A 537 40.17 -12.53 2.47
CA GLU A 537 40.69 -11.27 3.02
C GLU A 537 39.96 -10.86 4.30
N ILE A 538 40.74 -10.46 5.30
CA ILE A 538 40.24 -9.81 6.51
C ILE A 538 40.85 -8.42 6.59
N SER A 539 40.01 -7.41 6.80
CA SER A 539 40.45 -6.04 7.04
C SER A 539 40.05 -5.62 8.44
N VAL A 540 41.02 -5.21 9.24
CA VAL A 540 40.83 -4.74 10.61
C VAL A 540 41.13 -3.26 10.67
N THR A 541 40.21 -2.47 11.23
CA THR A 541 40.40 -1.04 11.47
C THR A 541 40.19 -0.71 12.94
N GLY A 542 40.97 0.20 13.52
CA GLY A 542 40.74 0.67 14.90
C GLY A 542 42.01 0.95 15.71
N ALA A 543 41.83 1.21 17.02
CA ALA A 543 42.91 1.38 17.98
C ALA A 543 43.26 0.02 18.59
N ILE A 544 44.40 -0.55 18.19
CA ILE A 544 44.73 -1.95 18.42
C ILE A 544 46.17 -2.09 18.89
N SER A 545 46.35 -2.87 19.94
CA SER A 545 47.63 -3.34 20.45
C SER A 545 47.49 -4.79 20.90
N GLY A 546 48.59 -5.55 20.87
CA GLY A 546 48.62 -6.93 21.35
C GLY A 546 48.09 -7.98 20.37
N GLN A 547 47.86 -9.18 20.90
CA GLN A 547 47.42 -10.36 20.16
C GLN A 547 45.90 -10.51 20.25
N HIS A 548 45.23 -10.80 19.14
CA HIS A 548 43.77 -10.87 19.07
C HIS A 548 43.32 -12.15 18.36
N VAL A 549 42.34 -12.85 18.95
CA VAL A 549 41.72 -14.02 18.34
C VAL A 549 40.59 -13.57 17.43
N ILE A 550 40.73 -13.79 16.12
CA ILE A 550 39.66 -13.49 15.15
C ILE A 550 38.64 -14.61 15.17
N PHE A 551 39.10 -15.84 14.93
CA PHE A 551 38.26 -17.02 14.90
C PHE A 551 38.57 -17.95 16.05
N ASP A 552 37.50 -18.39 16.69
CA ASP A 552 37.48 -19.55 17.56
C ASP A 552 36.50 -20.57 16.97
N VAL A 553 37.05 -21.67 16.41
CA VAL A 553 36.28 -22.69 15.70
C VAL A 553 36.13 -23.93 16.58
N THR A 554 34.89 -24.33 16.89
CA THR A 554 34.66 -25.40 17.87
C THR A 554 34.72 -26.81 17.29
N GLU A 555 34.45 -26.99 16.00
CA GLU A 555 34.45 -28.31 15.35
C GLU A 555 35.48 -28.39 14.21
N LYS A 556 35.09 -28.00 12.99
CA LYS A 556 35.95 -28.16 11.79
C LYS A 556 36.42 -26.82 11.24
N ASN A 557 37.74 -26.69 11.04
CA ASN A 557 38.36 -25.54 10.38
C ASN A 557 39.12 -26.00 9.11
N ASP A 558 38.62 -25.61 7.94
CA ASP A 558 39.20 -25.95 6.64
C ASP A 558 40.33 -25.00 6.19
N PHE A 559 40.62 -23.94 6.96
CA PHE A 559 41.63 -22.93 6.62
C PHE A 559 42.98 -23.22 7.26
N SER A 560 44.04 -22.94 6.50
CA SER A 560 45.41 -22.74 7.00
C SER A 560 45.70 -21.25 7.23
N ALA A 561 46.81 -20.91 7.90
CA ALA A 561 47.20 -19.51 8.10
C ALA A 561 47.53 -18.81 6.77
N ASP A 562 48.08 -19.54 5.80
CA ASP A 562 48.49 -19.02 4.49
C ASP A 562 47.30 -18.74 3.55
N ASP A 563 46.12 -19.27 3.89
CA ASP A 563 44.92 -19.08 3.08
C ASP A 563 44.30 -17.69 3.23
N ILE A 564 44.60 -17.00 4.33
CA ILE A 564 43.96 -15.73 4.71
C ILE A 564 44.99 -14.62 4.67
N THR A 565 44.65 -13.51 4.04
CA THR A 565 45.41 -12.26 4.15
C THR A 565 44.70 -11.34 5.14
N VAL A 566 45.43 -10.82 6.14
CA VAL A 566 44.91 -9.83 7.09
C VAL A 566 45.63 -8.51 6.88
N THR A 567 44.85 -7.45 6.69
CA THR A 567 45.31 -6.07 6.77
C THR A 567 44.78 -5.43 8.05
N VAL A 568 45.62 -4.61 8.68
CA VAL A 568 45.30 -3.89 9.91
C VAL A 568 45.69 -2.43 9.73
N ASN A 569 44.71 -1.53 9.72
CA ASN A 569 44.92 -0.12 9.38
C ASN A 569 45.81 0.01 8.10
N ASP A 570 45.42 -0.73 7.07
CA ASP A 570 46.09 -0.81 5.76
C ASP A 570 47.51 -1.39 5.75
N SER A 571 47.98 -1.94 6.88
CA SER A 571 49.28 -2.62 6.99
C SER A 571 49.11 -4.14 7.07
N PRO A 572 49.92 -4.96 6.37
CA PRO A 572 49.88 -6.41 6.53
C PRO A 572 50.13 -6.84 7.98
N ALA A 573 49.39 -7.84 8.47
CA ALA A 573 49.62 -8.44 9.78
C ALA A 573 50.02 -9.91 9.66
N VAL A 574 50.74 -10.41 10.67
CA VAL A 574 51.13 -11.82 10.74
C VAL A 574 49.99 -12.63 11.36
N LEU A 575 49.57 -13.66 10.63
CA LEU A 575 48.60 -14.64 11.07
C LEU A 575 49.28 -15.86 11.69
N LEU A 576 48.72 -16.33 12.80
CA LEU A 576 49.11 -17.57 13.47
C LEU A 576 47.88 -18.47 13.56
N LYS A 577 48.06 -19.76 13.24
CA LYS A 577 47.04 -20.79 13.51
C LYS A 577 47.41 -21.52 14.79
N GLU A 578 46.56 -21.41 15.80
CA GLU A 578 46.72 -22.06 17.10
C GLU A 578 45.63 -23.12 17.27
N GLY A 579 45.90 -24.34 16.77
CA GLY A 579 44.89 -25.40 16.70
C GLY A 579 43.73 -25.01 15.77
N ASN A 580 42.53 -24.87 16.33
CA ASN A 580 41.35 -24.41 15.61
C ASN A 580 41.16 -22.88 15.63
N ARG A 581 42.05 -22.13 16.30
CA ARG A 581 42.00 -20.67 16.36
C ARG A 581 42.82 -20.03 15.26
N ILE A 582 42.33 -18.89 14.78
CA ILE A 582 43.08 -17.99 13.90
C ILE A 582 43.31 -16.69 14.66
N VAL A 583 44.58 -16.37 14.84
CA VAL A 583 45.06 -15.28 15.68
C VAL A 583 45.91 -14.37 14.83
N PHE A 584 45.76 -13.05 15.00
CA PHE A 584 46.72 -12.11 14.43
C PHE A 584 47.50 -11.41 15.54
N LYS A 585 48.74 -11.09 15.21
CA LYS A 585 49.63 -10.32 16.07
C LYS A 585 50.04 -9.06 15.34
N LEU A 586 49.93 -7.92 16.02
CA LEU A 586 50.52 -6.68 15.57
C LEU A 586 51.98 -6.59 16.02
N PRO A 587 52.88 -6.01 15.20
CA PRO A 587 54.27 -5.75 15.58
C PRO A 587 54.41 -5.02 16.91
#